data_AF-A0A8R1Z794-F1
#
_entry.id   AF-A0A8R1Z794-F1
#
_cell.length_a   1.000
_cell.length_b   1.000
_cell.length_c   1.000
_cell.angle_alpha   90.00
_cell.angle_beta   90.00
_cell.angle_gamma   90.00
#
_symmetry.space_group_name_H-M   'P 1'
#
loop_
_entity.id
_entity.type
_entity.pdbx_description
1 polymer ?
#
loop_
_entity_poly.entity_id
_entity_poly.type
_entity_poly.pdbx_seq_one_letter_code
_entity_poly.pdbx_strand_id
1 'polypeptide(L)'
;LFSVMAEKVFKYEVGLHTWPSTATLAAFISVNRGLFKDKTVLELGAGAGGVAGIACAKSKARKVYMTDKDDEQLLSLLRRNIEANEVKEVCQVEVINWSFSSTLQTFLSSIDSSIDWIVASDVFFNDEIFEPLINTISILLDQFPLAQFIFTYQSRVGSWSITDLLKTHGLSSSLIRKDMVDRHNIHLGVIYKKKDERSIVAGIEGGASVSNISFVSCPDGEIIAKFKHTGSNYCLDGVQKTADSLVKWIRETKQELSIVGPLEGLGMGLSGAEDSDMNLKMVDYILSQHGDIAKKVVLKTDSEATVAACFKEGGAIMISGTGSTTRLITKNGELKGVGGWGHVIGDGGSAYWIANRGMKLIFDVEDGMKDDNIERLRNVILEYFGRSDKVQLLDLLYSKFEKSSIASVTEDLAENVDDPTIARLFYDAGVMLGKQMKALVKKIPDEDMEMRNDLGVLVVGSVFKSWKSMKDGFIKELEMDKSKVKKMTLYRLTVEASMGAANLAAHAIDMTLPVIELTEQNVFDIIT
;
A
#
# COMPACT_ATOMS: atom_id res chain seq x y z
N LEU A 1 -0.65 -26.35 -15.98
CA LEU A 1 0.34 -27.17 -16.70
C LEU A 1 0.14 -26.93 -18.20
N PHE A 2 1.22 -26.68 -18.94
CA PHE A 2 1.22 -26.58 -20.41
C PHE A 2 2.36 -27.46 -20.94
N SER A 3 2.22 -27.96 -22.17
CA SER A 3 3.19 -28.84 -22.84
C SER A 3 3.61 -28.20 -24.16
N VAL A 4 4.90 -28.24 -24.50
CA VAL A 4 5.42 -27.56 -25.69
C VAL A 4 6.29 -28.54 -26.46
N MET A 5 5.99 -28.73 -27.74
CA MET A 5 6.86 -29.43 -28.68
C MET A 5 7.92 -28.45 -29.18
N ALA A 6 9.19 -28.83 -29.08
CA ALA A 6 10.33 -28.09 -29.61
C ALA A 6 11.16 -29.03 -30.50
N GLU A 7 11.67 -28.53 -31.63
CA GLU A 7 12.60 -29.28 -32.46
C GLU A 7 14.02 -29.20 -31.88
N LYS A 8 14.70 -30.35 -31.81
CA LYS A 8 16.09 -30.43 -31.34
C LYS A 8 17.02 -30.09 -32.51
N VAL A 9 17.12 -28.81 -32.87
CA VAL A 9 17.96 -28.35 -33.98
C VAL A 9 19.41 -28.18 -33.50
N PHE A 10 20.36 -28.82 -34.19
CA PHE A 10 21.80 -28.75 -33.90
C PHE A 10 22.50 -27.50 -34.49
N LYS A 11 21.74 -26.57 -35.06
CA LYS A 11 22.19 -25.29 -35.64
C LYS A 11 21.44 -24.13 -34.99
N TYR A 12 22.11 -22.98 -34.83
CA TYR A 12 21.61 -21.73 -34.25
C TYR A 12 20.46 -21.09 -35.05
N GLU A 13 19.31 -21.75 -35.16
CA GLU A 13 18.06 -21.14 -35.63
C GLU A 13 17.28 -20.64 -34.41
N VAL A 14 17.35 -19.34 -34.16
CA VAL A 14 16.64 -18.68 -33.06
C VAL A 14 15.14 -18.74 -33.35
N GLY A 15 14.36 -19.41 -32.49
CA GLY A 15 12.90 -19.52 -32.59
C GLY A 15 12.32 -20.93 -32.40
N LEU A 16 13.12 -22.00 -32.52
CA LEU A 16 12.67 -23.39 -32.40
C LEU A 16 12.90 -24.03 -31.02
N HIS A 17 13.31 -23.22 -30.02
CA HIS A 17 13.68 -23.65 -28.67
C HIS A 17 12.91 -22.89 -27.57
N THR A 18 12.74 -23.52 -26.41
CA THR A 18 12.25 -22.86 -25.19
C THR A 18 13.42 -22.30 -24.38
N TRP A 19 13.39 -21.01 -24.04
CA TRP A 19 14.47 -20.32 -23.33
C TRP A 19 14.15 -20.18 -21.83
N PRO A 20 15.16 -20.06 -20.94
CA PRO A 20 14.93 -19.79 -19.51
C PRO A 20 14.07 -18.54 -19.28
N SER A 21 14.26 -17.49 -20.09
CA SER A 21 13.44 -16.26 -20.10
C SER A 21 11.94 -16.52 -20.25
N THR A 22 11.57 -17.59 -20.96
CA THR A 22 10.18 -17.97 -21.21
C THR A 22 9.51 -18.51 -19.95
N ALA A 23 10.23 -19.29 -19.16
CA ALA A 23 9.72 -19.80 -17.88
C ALA A 23 9.46 -18.66 -16.89
N THR A 24 10.35 -17.67 -16.84
CA THR A 24 10.18 -16.46 -16.00
C THR A 24 8.91 -15.69 -16.38
N LEU A 25 8.68 -15.43 -17.67
CA LEU A 25 7.50 -14.70 -18.13
C LEU A 25 6.21 -15.48 -17.86
N ALA A 26 6.20 -16.79 -18.14
CA ALA A 26 5.05 -17.65 -17.87
C ALA A 26 4.72 -17.74 -16.37
N ALA A 27 5.73 -17.77 -15.50
CA ALA A 27 5.56 -17.74 -14.05
C ALA A 27 4.92 -16.41 -13.61
N PHE A 28 5.41 -15.28 -14.12
CA PHE A 28 4.82 -13.96 -13.86
C PHE A 28 3.35 -13.90 -14.30
N ILE A 29 3.02 -14.37 -15.50
CA ILE A 29 1.64 -14.45 -16.02
C ILE A 29 0.79 -15.33 -15.11
N SER A 30 1.30 -16.47 -14.65
CA SER A 30 0.57 -17.41 -13.80
C SER A 30 0.31 -16.88 -12.39
N VAL A 31 1.19 -16.04 -11.83
CA VAL A 31 0.93 -15.36 -10.54
C VAL A 31 -0.06 -14.21 -10.75
N ASN A 32 0.03 -13.53 -11.89
CA ASN A 32 -0.75 -12.34 -12.20
C ASN A 32 -1.90 -12.59 -13.19
N ARG A 33 -2.57 -13.76 -13.13
CA ARG A 33 -3.61 -14.15 -14.11
C ARG A 33 -4.72 -13.12 -14.25
N GLY A 34 -5.04 -12.42 -13.16
CA GLY A 34 -6.03 -11.35 -13.14
C GLY A 34 -5.72 -10.21 -14.12
N LEU A 35 -4.44 -9.93 -14.43
CA LEU A 35 -4.04 -8.93 -15.42
C LEU A 35 -4.48 -9.27 -16.84
N PHE A 36 -4.51 -10.57 -17.16
CA PHE A 36 -4.76 -11.07 -18.51
C PHE A 36 -6.19 -11.57 -18.70
N LYS A 37 -6.94 -11.75 -17.61
CA LYS A 37 -8.32 -12.21 -17.67
C LYS A 37 -9.19 -11.24 -18.46
N ASP A 38 -9.96 -11.77 -19.41
CA ASP A 38 -10.89 -11.02 -20.28
C ASP A 38 -10.20 -9.95 -21.14
N LYS A 39 -8.87 -10.04 -21.31
CA LYS A 39 -8.04 -9.11 -22.10
C LYS A 39 -7.69 -9.65 -23.49
N THR A 40 -7.40 -8.74 -24.42
CA THR A 40 -6.77 -9.07 -25.70
C THR A 40 -5.26 -8.91 -25.57
N VAL A 41 -4.51 -9.96 -25.92
CA VAL A 41 -3.04 -10.01 -25.78
C VAL A 41 -2.39 -10.21 -27.14
N LEU A 42 -1.27 -9.54 -27.39
CA LEU A 42 -0.39 -9.76 -28.54
C LEU A 42 0.96 -10.31 -28.05
N GLU A 43 1.37 -11.49 -28.52
CA GLU A 43 2.72 -12.01 -28.33
C GLU A 43 3.59 -11.67 -29.56
N LEU A 44 4.67 -10.93 -29.33
CA LEU A 44 5.69 -10.62 -30.33
C LEU A 44 6.85 -11.62 -30.22
N GLY A 45 7.23 -12.25 -31.32
CA GLY A 45 8.33 -13.23 -31.35
C GLY A 45 7.98 -14.47 -30.55
N ALA A 46 6.81 -15.05 -30.80
CA ALA A 46 6.29 -16.22 -30.09
C ALA A 46 7.21 -17.46 -30.24
N GLY A 47 7.99 -17.50 -31.31
CA GLY A 47 8.71 -18.68 -31.77
C GLY A 47 7.75 -19.83 -32.05
N ALA A 48 8.30 -21.02 -32.26
CA ALA A 48 7.50 -22.23 -32.36
C ALA A 48 6.85 -22.61 -31.02
N GLY A 49 7.41 -22.16 -29.89
CA GLY A 49 6.97 -22.55 -28.56
C GLY A 49 5.69 -21.87 -28.08
N GLY A 50 5.50 -20.58 -28.38
CA GLY A 50 4.29 -19.83 -28.05
C GLY A 50 3.91 -19.80 -26.57
N VAL A 51 4.89 -19.94 -25.69
CA VAL A 51 4.62 -20.26 -24.28
C VAL A 51 3.97 -19.08 -23.54
N ALA A 52 4.37 -17.84 -23.84
CA ALA A 52 3.80 -16.69 -23.15
C ALA A 52 2.34 -16.47 -23.58
N GLY A 53 2.03 -16.62 -24.87
CA GLY A 53 0.66 -16.55 -25.37
C GLY A 53 -0.22 -17.68 -24.85
N ILE A 54 0.29 -18.93 -24.78
CA ILE A 54 -0.42 -20.05 -24.15
C ILE A 54 -0.67 -19.79 -22.66
N ALA A 55 0.31 -19.23 -21.93
CA ALA A 55 0.14 -18.87 -20.53
C ALA A 55 -0.94 -17.79 -20.35
N CYS A 56 -1.01 -16.80 -21.25
CA CYS A 56 -2.06 -15.78 -21.27
C CYS A 56 -3.44 -16.39 -21.56
N ALA A 57 -3.55 -17.27 -22.56
CA ALA A 57 -4.79 -17.96 -22.89
C ALA A 57 -5.30 -18.81 -21.71
N LYS A 58 -4.42 -19.59 -21.07
CA LYS A 58 -4.75 -20.35 -19.84
C LYS A 58 -5.05 -19.46 -18.63
N SER A 59 -4.66 -18.19 -18.68
CA SER A 59 -5.03 -17.16 -17.70
C SER A 59 -6.38 -16.49 -18.01
N LYS A 60 -7.17 -17.08 -18.93
CA LYS A 60 -8.50 -16.63 -19.35
C LYS A 60 -8.47 -15.31 -20.11
N ALA A 61 -7.43 -15.07 -20.92
CA ALA A 61 -7.48 -14.02 -21.93
C ALA A 61 -8.66 -14.24 -22.87
N ARG A 62 -9.27 -13.14 -23.32
CA ARG A 62 -10.37 -13.17 -24.30
C ARG A 62 -9.87 -13.58 -25.68
N LYS A 63 -8.71 -13.08 -26.06
CA LYS A 63 -8.06 -13.33 -27.36
C LYS A 63 -6.55 -13.20 -27.21
N VAL A 64 -5.79 -14.07 -27.88
CA VAL A 64 -4.33 -13.97 -27.96
C VAL A 64 -3.88 -14.04 -29.41
N TYR A 65 -3.27 -12.98 -29.91
CA TYR A 65 -2.57 -12.98 -31.20
C TYR A 65 -1.12 -13.39 -30.96
N MET A 66 -0.66 -14.44 -31.62
CA MET A 66 0.69 -14.98 -31.46
C MET A 66 1.44 -14.79 -32.76
N THR A 67 2.52 -14.00 -32.74
CA THR A 67 3.16 -13.49 -33.95
C THR A 67 4.64 -13.79 -34.02
N ASP A 68 5.11 -14.05 -35.24
CA ASP A 68 6.52 -14.21 -35.56
C ASP A 68 6.79 -13.80 -37.02
N LYS A 69 8.03 -14.00 -37.48
CA LYS A 69 8.41 -13.80 -38.88
C LYS A 69 7.64 -14.76 -39.81
N ASP A 70 7.57 -14.39 -41.08
CA ASP A 70 6.94 -15.19 -42.14
C ASP A 70 7.76 -16.45 -42.45
N ASP A 71 7.54 -17.51 -41.65
CA ASP A 71 8.23 -18.80 -41.71
C ASP A 71 7.23 -19.92 -41.42
N GLU A 72 6.74 -20.58 -42.46
CA GLU A 72 5.66 -21.57 -42.32
C GLU A 72 6.04 -22.80 -41.49
N GLN A 73 7.34 -23.17 -41.42
CA GLN A 73 7.77 -24.25 -40.54
C GLN A 73 7.60 -23.85 -39.06
N LEU A 74 8.01 -22.63 -38.71
CA LEU A 74 7.83 -22.08 -37.37
C LEU A 74 6.34 -21.92 -37.03
N LEU A 75 5.57 -21.28 -37.91
CA LEU A 75 4.15 -20.97 -37.68
C LEU A 75 3.30 -22.24 -37.61
N SER A 76 3.59 -23.26 -38.42
CA SER A 76 2.90 -24.56 -38.33
C SER A 76 3.17 -25.28 -37.01
N LEU A 77 4.40 -25.23 -36.48
CA LEU A 77 4.72 -25.81 -35.18
C LEU A 77 4.05 -25.03 -34.03
N LEU A 78 3.99 -23.70 -34.13
CA LEU A 78 3.25 -22.85 -33.19
C LEU A 78 1.76 -23.23 -33.14
N ARG A 79 1.11 -23.39 -34.30
CA ARG A 79 -0.31 -23.84 -34.38
C ARG A 79 -0.50 -25.21 -33.71
N ARG A 80 0.42 -26.16 -33.93
CA ARG A 80 0.37 -27.47 -33.26
C ARG A 80 0.52 -27.37 -31.75
N ASN A 81 1.36 -26.46 -31.24
CA ASN A 81 1.50 -26.22 -29.80
C ASN A 81 0.25 -25.57 -29.20
N ILE A 82 -0.40 -24.66 -29.93
CA ILE A 82 -1.70 -24.08 -29.53
C ILE A 82 -2.77 -25.19 -29.40
N GLU A 83 -2.85 -26.08 -30.38
CA GLU A 83 -3.78 -27.23 -30.35
C GLU A 83 -3.49 -28.18 -29.19
N ALA A 84 -2.22 -28.54 -29.00
CA ALA A 84 -1.79 -29.45 -27.93
C ALA A 84 -2.10 -28.93 -26.52
N ASN A 85 -2.31 -27.62 -26.37
CA ASN A 85 -2.67 -26.99 -25.10
C ASN A 85 -4.15 -26.65 -24.97
N GLU A 86 -4.96 -27.02 -25.97
CA GLU A 86 -6.42 -26.81 -26.00
C GLU A 86 -6.81 -25.32 -25.92
N VAL A 87 -6.02 -24.44 -26.56
CA VAL A 87 -6.24 -22.98 -26.55
C VAL A 87 -6.53 -22.39 -27.94
N LYS A 88 -6.80 -23.23 -28.94
CA LYS A 88 -7.06 -22.82 -30.33
C LYS A 88 -8.24 -21.87 -30.53
N GLU A 89 -9.25 -21.93 -29.66
CA GLU A 89 -10.43 -21.06 -29.75
C GLU A 89 -10.10 -19.62 -29.31
N VAL A 90 -9.03 -19.44 -28.53
CA VAL A 90 -8.60 -18.15 -27.97
C VAL A 90 -7.39 -17.60 -28.73
N CYS A 91 -6.51 -18.47 -29.22
CA CYS A 91 -5.27 -18.09 -29.89
C CYS A 91 -5.42 -18.02 -31.40
N GLN A 92 -4.81 -17.00 -32.01
CA GLN A 92 -4.72 -16.81 -33.46
C GLN A 92 -3.27 -16.53 -33.84
N VAL A 93 -2.77 -17.21 -34.87
CA VAL A 93 -1.40 -17.03 -35.36
C VAL A 93 -1.40 -16.03 -36.50
N GLU A 94 -0.57 -14.99 -36.40
CA GLU A 94 -0.43 -13.92 -37.39
C GLU A 94 1.05 -13.66 -37.70
N VAL A 95 1.33 -12.91 -38.76
CA VAL A 95 2.70 -12.56 -39.16
C VAL A 95 3.00 -11.11 -38.79
N ILE A 96 4.04 -10.91 -37.98
CA ILE A 96 4.64 -9.60 -37.75
C ILE A 96 6.15 -9.77 -37.85
N ASN A 97 6.71 -9.30 -38.96
CA ASN A 97 8.14 -9.21 -39.13
C ASN A 97 8.60 -7.77 -38.80
N TRP A 98 9.38 -7.63 -37.73
CA TRP A 98 9.80 -6.33 -37.20
C TRP A 98 10.56 -5.47 -38.22
N SER A 99 11.24 -6.10 -39.18
CA SER A 99 11.99 -5.40 -40.24
C SER A 99 11.12 -4.97 -41.43
N PHE A 100 9.86 -5.43 -41.52
CA PHE A 100 8.94 -5.11 -42.61
C PHE A 100 7.62 -4.56 -42.08
N SER A 101 7.52 -3.23 -42.00
CA SER A 101 6.35 -2.51 -41.46
C SER A 101 5.03 -2.85 -42.14
N SER A 102 5.04 -3.30 -43.41
CA SER A 102 3.84 -3.75 -44.12
C SER A 102 3.13 -4.92 -43.44
N THR A 103 3.87 -5.82 -42.79
CA THR A 103 3.29 -6.95 -42.05
C THR A 103 2.53 -6.47 -40.82
N LEU A 104 3.12 -5.54 -40.05
CA LEU A 104 2.44 -4.88 -38.93
C LEU A 104 1.19 -4.13 -39.39
N GLN A 105 1.24 -3.38 -40.50
CA GLN A 105 0.06 -2.67 -41.02
C GLN A 105 -1.05 -3.62 -41.46
N THR A 106 -0.68 -4.75 -42.05
CA THR A 106 -1.64 -5.81 -42.42
C THR A 106 -2.32 -6.38 -41.18
N PHE A 107 -1.54 -6.69 -40.14
CA PHE A 107 -2.06 -7.14 -38.86
C PHE A 107 -2.97 -6.08 -38.19
N LEU A 108 -2.55 -4.83 -38.12
CA LEU A 108 -3.35 -3.75 -37.54
C LEU A 108 -4.68 -3.54 -38.29
N SER A 109 -4.69 -3.81 -39.61
CA SER A 109 -5.90 -3.73 -40.43
C SER A 109 -6.81 -4.95 -40.27
N SER A 110 -6.30 -6.09 -39.78
CA SER A 110 -7.06 -7.33 -39.65
C SER A 110 -7.75 -7.48 -38.29
N ILE A 111 -7.36 -6.67 -37.30
CA ILE A 111 -7.94 -6.70 -35.96
C ILE A 111 -9.02 -5.63 -35.79
N ASP A 112 -10.14 -6.02 -35.18
CA ASP A 112 -11.28 -5.17 -34.84
C ASP A 112 -11.29 -4.75 -33.36
N SER A 113 -10.32 -5.24 -32.59
CA SER A 113 -10.27 -5.11 -31.13
C SER A 113 -9.02 -4.38 -30.66
N SER A 114 -9.14 -3.72 -29.51
CA SER A 114 -7.99 -3.11 -28.83
C SER A 114 -7.04 -4.18 -28.30
N ILE A 115 -5.75 -3.88 -28.25
CA ILE A 115 -4.76 -4.67 -27.52
C ILE A 115 -4.62 -4.08 -26.11
N ASP A 116 -4.74 -4.93 -25.08
CA ASP A 116 -4.52 -4.54 -23.68
C ASP A 116 -3.08 -4.80 -23.23
N TRP A 117 -2.48 -5.91 -23.69
CA TRP A 117 -1.13 -6.32 -23.32
C TRP A 117 -0.35 -6.80 -24.53
N ILE A 118 0.92 -6.42 -24.59
CA ILE A 118 1.90 -6.97 -25.51
C ILE A 118 2.89 -7.76 -24.67
N VAL A 119 3.17 -9.01 -25.04
CA VAL A 119 4.12 -9.87 -24.32
C VAL A 119 5.21 -10.36 -25.25
N ALA A 120 6.41 -10.54 -24.73
CA ALA A 120 7.52 -11.12 -25.49
C ALA A 120 8.53 -11.79 -24.58
N SER A 121 9.02 -12.96 -24.99
CA SER A 121 10.04 -13.70 -24.24
C SER A 121 11.34 -13.73 -25.03
N ASP A 122 12.40 -13.21 -24.42
CA ASP A 122 13.78 -13.26 -24.91
C ASP A 122 14.00 -12.62 -26.27
N VAL A 123 13.31 -11.51 -26.56
CA VAL A 123 13.39 -10.81 -27.85
C VAL A 123 14.59 -9.87 -28.00
N PHE A 124 15.34 -9.61 -26.92
CA PHE A 124 16.57 -8.82 -26.95
C PHE A 124 17.82 -9.72 -26.96
N PHE A 125 18.00 -10.47 -28.04
CA PHE A 125 19.07 -11.48 -28.19
C PHE A 125 20.14 -11.12 -29.25
N ASN A 126 19.84 -10.20 -30.16
CA ASN A 126 20.74 -9.66 -31.19
C ASN A 126 20.52 -8.14 -31.26
N ASP A 127 21.57 -7.32 -31.29
CA ASP A 127 21.43 -5.86 -31.31
C ASP A 127 20.91 -5.30 -32.64
N GLU A 128 21.13 -6.01 -33.75
CA GLU A 128 20.62 -5.64 -35.08
C GLU A 128 19.09 -5.55 -35.15
N ILE A 129 18.38 -6.28 -34.27
CA ILE A 129 16.91 -6.29 -34.23
C ILE A 129 16.32 -5.30 -33.23
N PHE A 130 17.14 -4.62 -32.41
CA PHE A 130 16.63 -3.73 -31.36
C PHE A 130 15.84 -2.56 -31.93
N GLU A 131 16.39 -1.88 -32.95
CA GLU A 131 15.70 -0.76 -33.59
C GLU A 131 14.40 -1.18 -34.30
N PRO A 132 14.39 -2.22 -35.17
CA PRO A 132 13.15 -2.75 -35.74
C PRO A 132 12.08 -3.13 -34.70
N LEU A 133 12.49 -3.77 -33.61
CA LEU A 133 11.60 -4.18 -32.53
C LEU A 133 11.03 -2.97 -31.77
N ILE A 134 11.87 -2.02 -31.37
CA ILE A 134 11.42 -0.81 -30.64
C ILE A 134 10.52 0.05 -31.53
N ASN A 135 10.80 0.16 -32.83
CA ASN A 135 9.91 0.84 -33.77
C ASN A 135 8.54 0.15 -33.86
N THR A 136 8.52 -1.19 -33.93
CA THR A 136 7.27 -1.98 -33.90
C THR A 136 6.48 -1.74 -32.61
N ILE A 137 7.16 -1.74 -31.45
CA ILE A 137 6.55 -1.47 -30.14
C ILE A 137 6.01 -0.03 -30.09
N SER A 138 6.75 0.95 -30.62
CA SER A 138 6.32 2.35 -30.69
C SER A 138 5.01 2.47 -31.47
N ILE A 139 4.93 1.91 -32.67
CA ILE A 139 3.72 1.98 -33.51
C ILE A 139 2.53 1.31 -32.80
N LEU A 140 2.75 0.17 -32.14
CA LEU A 140 1.71 -0.51 -31.38
C LEU A 140 1.22 0.33 -30.19
N LEU A 141 2.12 0.96 -29.44
CA LEU A 141 1.76 1.81 -28.29
C LEU A 141 1.21 3.18 -28.72
N ASP A 142 1.49 3.64 -29.93
CA ASP A 142 0.84 4.81 -30.54
C ASP A 142 -0.62 4.50 -30.88
N GLN A 143 -0.87 3.33 -31.44
CA GLN A 143 -2.22 2.86 -31.77
C GLN A 143 -3.02 2.46 -30.52
N PHE A 144 -2.36 1.86 -29.53
CA PHE A 144 -2.96 1.36 -28.29
C PHE A 144 -2.27 1.98 -27.06
N PRO A 145 -2.54 3.26 -26.75
CA PRO A 145 -1.80 4.01 -25.72
C PRO A 145 -2.01 3.51 -24.29
N LEU A 146 -3.04 2.70 -24.04
CA LEU A 146 -3.27 2.04 -22.74
C LEU A 146 -2.61 0.65 -22.64
N ALA A 147 -2.08 0.14 -23.76
CA ALA A 147 -1.37 -1.13 -23.76
C ALA A 147 0.01 -0.97 -23.09
N GLN A 148 0.52 -2.10 -22.59
CA GLN A 148 1.84 -2.17 -22.00
C GLN A 148 2.59 -3.38 -22.58
N PHE A 149 3.88 -3.21 -22.83
CA PHE A 149 4.75 -4.25 -23.34
C PHE A 149 5.55 -4.89 -22.22
N ILE A 150 5.14 -6.08 -21.77
CA ILE A 150 5.85 -6.88 -20.77
C ILE A 150 6.79 -7.82 -21.49
N PHE A 151 8.06 -7.83 -21.12
CA PHE A 151 9.04 -8.66 -21.78
C PHE A 151 10.07 -9.25 -20.82
N THR A 152 10.64 -10.39 -21.20
CA THR A 152 11.84 -10.93 -20.56
C THR A 152 13.02 -10.91 -21.50
N TYR A 153 14.22 -10.79 -20.94
CA TYR A 153 15.47 -11.02 -21.68
C TYR A 153 16.54 -11.59 -20.76
N GLN A 154 17.43 -12.38 -21.35
CA GLN A 154 18.66 -12.79 -20.69
C GLN A 154 19.74 -11.72 -20.88
N SER A 155 20.40 -11.31 -19.79
CA SER A 155 21.58 -10.46 -19.89
C SER A 155 22.74 -11.22 -20.52
N ARG A 156 23.18 -10.76 -21.70
CA ARG A 156 24.24 -11.39 -22.53
C ARG A 156 25.48 -10.51 -22.59
N VAL A 157 25.31 -9.27 -23.05
CA VAL A 157 26.39 -8.29 -23.25
C VAL A 157 26.07 -7.04 -22.43
N GLY A 158 26.98 -6.63 -21.56
CA GLY A 158 26.77 -5.51 -20.64
C GLY A 158 26.73 -4.12 -21.30
N SER A 159 27.25 -3.98 -22.54
CA SER A 159 27.23 -2.72 -23.29
C SER A 159 25.96 -2.48 -24.09
N TRP A 160 25.10 -3.49 -24.24
CA TRP A 160 23.84 -3.35 -24.97
C TRP A 160 22.84 -2.50 -24.17
N SER A 161 22.20 -1.55 -24.85
CA SER A 161 21.21 -0.66 -24.25
C SER A 161 20.19 -0.24 -25.29
N ILE A 162 18.91 -0.23 -24.91
CA ILE A 162 17.80 0.31 -25.70
C ILE A 162 17.39 1.71 -25.25
N THR A 163 18.11 2.31 -24.31
CA THR A 163 17.69 3.55 -23.62
C THR A 163 17.50 4.71 -24.60
N ASP A 164 18.41 4.88 -25.56
CA ASP A 164 18.34 5.98 -26.53
C ASP A 164 17.24 5.75 -27.58
N LEU A 165 16.99 4.48 -27.95
CA LEU A 165 15.86 4.10 -28.79
C LEU A 165 14.53 4.44 -28.08
N LEU A 166 14.38 4.05 -26.81
CA LEU A 166 13.17 4.37 -26.03
C LEU A 166 12.92 5.88 -25.95
N LYS A 167 13.96 6.68 -25.68
CA LYS A 167 13.85 8.15 -25.63
C LYS A 167 13.41 8.74 -26.97
N THR A 168 14.00 8.28 -28.08
CA THR A 168 13.67 8.77 -29.44
C THR A 168 12.21 8.53 -29.80
N HIS A 169 11.60 7.46 -29.28
CA HIS A 169 10.21 7.10 -29.48
C HIS A 169 9.25 7.60 -28.37
N GLY A 170 9.75 8.38 -27.38
CA GLY A 170 8.92 8.84 -26.26
C GLY A 170 8.38 7.71 -25.38
N LEU A 171 9.09 6.58 -25.32
CA LEU A 171 8.73 5.40 -24.54
C LEU A 171 9.42 5.43 -23.18
N SER A 172 8.70 4.98 -22.16
CA SER A 172 9.23 4.74 -20.81
C SER A 172 9.42 3.26 -20.57
N SER A 173 10.35 2.91 -19.68
CA SER A 173 10.52 1.53 -19.24
C SER A 173 10.73 1.43 -17.73
N SER A 174 10.46 0.24 -17.18
CA SER A 174 10.79 -0.11 -15.80
C SER A 174 11.16 -1.57 -15.69
N LEU A 175 12.11 -1.89 -14.81
CA LEU A 175 12.35 -3.26 -14.37
C LEU A 175 11.21 -3.67 -13.42
N ILE A 176 10.61 -4.84 -13.65
CA ILE A 176 9.63 -5.45 -12.75
C ILE A 176 10.34 -6.39 -11.78
N ARG A 177 11.18 -7.30 -12.30
CA ARG A 177 11.90 -8.28 -11.49
C ARG A 177 13.20 -8.70 -12.19
N LYS A 178 14.18 -9.10 -11.40
CA LYS A 178 15.36 -9.85 -11.85
C LYS A 178 15.36 -11.25 -11.22
N ASP A 179 15.52 -12.27 -12.04
CA ASP A 179 15.59 -13.67 -11.64
C ASP A 179 16.96 -14.27 -12.01
N MET A 180 17.41 -15.24 -11.21
CA MET A 180 18.54 -16.09 -11.58
C MET A 180 18.02 -17.50 -11.88
N VAL A 181 18.07 -17.91 -13.15
CA VAL A 181 17.57 -19.21 -13.63
C VAL A 181 18.72 -19.94 -14.32
N ASP A 182 19.09 -21.12 -13.83
CA ASP A 182 20.18 -21.93 -14.39
C ASP A 182 21.48 -21.15 -14.60
N ARG A 183 21.85 -20.29 -13.64
CA ARG A 183 23.01 -19.38 -13.66
C ARG A 183 22.92 -18.21 -14.67
N HIS A 184 21.76 -18.01 -15.30
CA HIS A 184 21.52 -16.87 -16.18
C HIS A 184 20.74 -15.77 -15.44
N ASN A 185 21.13 -14.51 -15.67
CA ASN A 185 20.40 -13.35 -15.18
C ASN A 185 19.27 -13.01 -16.16
N ILE A 186 18.04 -13.29 -15.74
CA ILE A 186 16.84 -12.98 -16.51
C ILE A 186 16.21 -11.71 -15.94
N HIS A 187 15.90 -10.77 -16.83
CA HIS A 187 15.27 -9.51 -16.48
C HIS A 187 13.86 -9.50 -17.04
N LEU A 188 12.88 -9.21 -16.18
CA LEU A 188 11.49 -8.96 -16.56
C LEU A 188 11.27 -7.44 -16.52
N GLY A 189 10.91 -6.85 -17.64
CA GLY A 189 10.67 -5.42 -17.78
C GLY A 189 9.30 -5.12 -18.36
N VAL A 190 8.93 -3.84 -18.28
CA VAL A 190 7.78 -3.27 -18.97
C VAL A 190 8.18 -2.02 -19.73
N ILE A 191 7.68 -1.86 -20.95
CA ILE A 191 7.73 -0.63 -21.75
C ILE A 191 6.30 -0.13 -21.95
N TYR A 192 6.12 1.18 -21.85
CA TYR A 192 4.82 1.84 -21.91
C TYR A 192 4.98 3.28 -22.38
N LYS A 193 3.89 3.89 -22.86
CA LYS A 193 3.88 5.29 -23.28
C LYS A 193 3.20 6.15 -22.22
N LYS A 194 3.96 7.00 -21.52
CA LYS A 194 3.38 7.91 -20.52
C LYS A 194 2.47 8.93 -21.20
N LYS A 195 1.27 9.12 -20.66
CA LYS A 195 0.33 10.18 -21.09
C LYS A 195 0.64 11.53 -20.43
N ASP A 196 1.14 11.47 -19.19
CA ASP A 196 1.49 12.61 -18.36
C ASP A 196 2.96 12.45 -17.94
N GLU A 197 3.75 13.52 -18.02
CA GLU A 197 5.14 13.52 -17.55
C GLU A 197 5.23 13.55 -16.01
N ARG A 198 4.14 13.95 -15.33
CA ARG A 198 4.10 14.02 -13.86
C ARG A 198 4.31 12.65 -13.24
N SER A 199 5.10 12.65 -12.17
CA SER A 199 5.31 11.47 -11.34
C SER A 199 4.07 11.23 -10.51
N ILE A 200 3.57 10.00 -10.52
CA ILE A 200 2.42 9.62 -9.68
C ILE A 200 2.90 8.72 -8.56
N VAL A 201 2.55 9.07 -7.34
CA VAL A 201 2.70 8.22 -6.15
C VAL A 201 1.34 7.83 -5.61
N ALA A 202 1.27 6.73 -4.88
CA ALA A 202 0.06 6.35 -4.15
C ALA A 202 0.35 6.15 -2.66
N GLY A 203 -0.63 6.44 -1.83
CA GLY A 203 -0.61 6.19 -0.40
C GLY A 203 -1.81 5.36 0.03
N ILE A 204 -1.56 4.32 0.84
CA ILE A 204 -2.59 3.46 1.42
C ILE A 204 -2.59 3.65 2.94
N GLU A 205 -3.74 3.97 3.51
CA GLU A 205 -4.04 3.81 4.92
C GLU A 205 -4.84 2.52 5.09
N GLY A 206 -4.27 1.51 5.73
CA GLY A 206 -4.93 0.22 5.96
C GLY A 206 -5.34 0.04 7.41
N GLY A 207 -6.64 0.13 7.68
CA GLY A 207 -7.23 -0.17 8.99
C GLY A 207 -7.90 -1.55 9.04
N ALA A 208 -8.33 -1.96 10.23
CA ALA A 208 -9.01 -3.24 10.43
C ALA A 208 -10.36 -3.35 9.70
N SER A 209 -11.06 -2.23 9.49
CA SER A 209 -12.41 -2.20 8.90
C SER A 209 -12.47 -1.52 7.54
N VAL A 210 -11.60 -0.55 7.29
CA VAL A 210 -11.59 0.29 6.09
C VAL A 210 -10.15 0.54 5.68
N SER A 211 -9.91 0.59 4.37
CA SER A 211 -8.64 1.08 3.82
C SER A 211 -8.91 2.24 2.86
N ASN A 212 -8.14 3.32 2.97
CA ASN A 212 -8.22 4.47 2.08
C ASN A 212 -6.99 4.52 1.18
N ILE A 213 -7.17 4.81 -0.10
CA ILE A 213 -6.09 4.93 -1.08
C ILE A 213 -6.16 6.30 -1.71
N SER A 214 -5.02 6.98 -1.84
CA SER A 214 -4.91 8.26 -2.51
C SER A 214 -3.81 8.21 -3.57
N PHE A 215 -4.15 8.61 -4.80
CA PHE A 215 -3.19 8.80 -5.89
C PHE A 215 -2.88 10.28 -5.99
N VAL A 216 -1.59 10.61 -5.97
CA VAL A 216 -1.12 11.98 -5.84
C VAL A 216 -0.07 12.25 -6.91
N SER A 217 -0.25 13.38 -7.58
CA SER A 217 0.73 13.92 -8.52
C SER A 217 1.90 14.54 -7.76
N CYS A 218 3.10 14.40 -8.31
CA CYS A 218 4.35 14.82 -7.68
C CYS A 218 5.19 15.63 -8.69
N PRO A 219 5.74 16.80 -8.29
CA PRO A 219 5.79 17.36 -6.94
C PRO A 219 4.64 18.31 -6.56
N ASP A 220 3.62 18.47 -7.41
CA ASP A 220 2.55 19.46 -7.20
C ASP A 220 1.62 19.14 -6.00
N GLY A 221 1.53 17.87 -5.57
CA GLY A 221 0.65 17.46 -4.47
C GLY A 221 -0.81 17.33 -4.86
N GLU A 222 -1.14 17.38 -6.15
CA GLU A 222 -2.53 17.29 -6.61
C GLU A 222 -3.08 15.89 -6.35
N ILE A 223 -4.21 15.78 -5.65
CA ILE A 223 -4.90 14.51 -5.46
C ILE A 223 -5.63 14.15 -6.75
N ILE A 224 -5.12 13.15 -7.47
CA ILE A 224 -5.69 12.66 -8.73
C ILE A 224 -6.99 11.89 -8.45
N ALA A 225 -6.97 11.03 -7.44
CA ALA A 225 -8.11 10.21 -7.09
C ALA A 225 -8.02 9.63 -5.67
N LYS A 226 -9.18 9.23 -5.15
CA LYS A 226 -9.32 8.57 -3.85
C LYS A 226 -10.24 7.37 -3.94
N PHE A 227 -9.87 6.30 -3.25
CA PHE A 227 -10.64 5.07 -3.20
C PHE A 227 -10.78 4.58 -1.77
N LYS A 228 -11.89 3.90 -1.51
CA LYS A 228 -12.19 3.29 -0.21
C LYS A 228 -12.47 1.80 -0.42
N HIS A 229 -11.74 0.97 0.29
CA HIS A 229 -11.88 -0.48 0.26
C HIS A 229 -12.13 -1.06 1.66
N THR A 230 -12.38 -2.36 1.71
CA THR A 230 -12.48 -3.11 2.97
C THR A 230 -11.18 -3.04 3.76
N GLY A 231 -11.22 -3.36 5.06
CA GLY A 231 -10.04 -3.40 5.91
C GLY A 231 -8.96 -4.36 5.41
N SER A 232 -7.71 -4.06 5.73
CA SER A 232 -6.51 -4.85 5.38
C SER A 232 -5.74 -5.22 6.65
N ASN A 233 -6.25 -6.19 7.42
CA ASN A 233 -5.58 -6.63 8.64
C ASN A 233 -4.68 -7.84 8.36
N TYR A 234 -3.40 -7.56 8.11
CA TYR A 234 -2.46 -8.62 7.74
C TYR A 234 -2.15 -9.60 8.88
N CYS A 235 -2.42 -9.23 10.15
CA CYS A 235 -2.29 -10.15 11.28
C CYS A 235 -3.34 -11.27 11.23
N LEU A 236 -4.48 -11.05 10.56
CA LEU A 236 -5.55 -12.04 10.41
C LEU A 236 -5.42 -12.83 9.10
N ASP A 237 -5.11 -12.15 8.00
CA ASP A 237 -5.13 -12.73 6.65
C ASP A 237 -3.76 -13.24 6.17
N GLY A 238 -2.67 -12.86 6.84
CA GLY A 238 -1.31 -13.17 6.44
C GLY A 238 -0.75 -12.19 5.40
N VAL A 239 0.59 -12.15 5.31
CA VAL A 239 1.34 -11.18 4.50
C VAL A 239 1.00 -11.26 3.01
N GLN A 240 1.04 -12.46 2.42
CA GLN A 240 0.84 -12.63 0.97
C GLN A 240 -0.57 -12.26 0.53
N LYS A 241 -1.60 -12.78 1.21
CA LYS A 241 -3.00 -12.50 0.89
C LYS A 241 -3.33 -11.01 1.01
N THR A 242 -2.75 -10.32 2.00
CA THR A 242 -2.90 -8.88 2.16
C THR A 242 -2.22 -8.15 1.02
N ALA A 243 -0.96 -8.48 0.70
CA ALA A 243 -0.23 -7.88 -0.41
C ALA A 243 -0.98 -8.05 -1.75
N ASP A 244 -1.49 -9.26 -2.05
CA ASP A 244 -2.29 -9.54 -3.25
C ASP A 244 -3.54 -8.65 -3.34
N SER A 245 -4.19 -8.40 -2.20
CA SER A 245 -5.38 -7.54 -2.12
C SER A 245 -5.03 -6.07 -2.40
N LEU A 246 -3.94 -5.57 -1.80
CA LEU A 246 -3.45 -4.20 -2.03
C LEU A 246 -3.04 -4.00 -3.50
N VAL A 247 -2.28 -4.95 -4.05
CA VAL A 247 -1.85 -4.99 -5.45
C VAL A 247 -3.07 -4.93 -6.38
N LYS A 248 -4.11 -5.72 -6.07
CA LYS A 248 -5.36 -5.72 -6.83
C LYS A 248 -6.02 -4.34 -6.83
N TRP A 249 -6.16 -3.69 -5.66
CA TRP A 249 -6.78 -2.36 -5.57
C TRP A 249 -6.00 -1.30 -6.37
N ILE A 250 -4.66 -1.32 -6.29
CA ILE A 250 -3.82 -0.42 -7.08
C ILE A 250 -3.99 -0.64 -8.58
N ARG A 251 -4.06 -1.89 -9.04
CA ARG A 251 -4.27 -2.22 -10.46
C ARG A 251 -5.65 -1.80 -10.97
N GLU A 252 -6.70 -2.09 -10.20
CA GLU A 252 -8.08 -1.67 -10.52
C GLU A 252 -8.17 -0.14 -10.63
N THR A 253 -7.56 0.56 -9.66
CA THR A 253 -7.50 2.03 -9.67
C THR A 253 -6.72 2.57 -10.88
N LYS A 254 -5.53 2.01 -11.17
CA LYS A 254 -4.73 2.42 -12.33
C LYS A 254 -5.52 2.23 -13.63
N GLN A 255 -6.31 1.16 -13.73
CA GLN A 255 -7.16 0.92 -14.90
C GLN A 255 -8.27 1.98 -15.01
N GLU A 256 -8.96 2.31 -13.92
CA GLU A 256 -10.01 3.36 -13.90
C GLU A 256 -9.44 4.74 -14.27
N LEU A 257 -8.24 5.05 -13.79
CA LEU A 257 -7.55 6.31 -14.07
C LEU A 257 -6.75 6.30 -15.38
N SER A 258 -6.74 5.19 -16.12
CA SER A 258 -5.94 5.02 -17.34
C SER A 258 -4.44 5.30 -17.13
N ILE A 259 -3.91 4.96 -15.96
CA ILE A 259 -2.48 5.07 -15.61
C ILE A 259 -1.75 3.82 -16.11
N VAL A 260 -0.78 4.03 -17.00
CA VAL A 260 0.09 2.98 -17.55
C VAL A 260 1.48 3.00 -16.92
N GLY A 261 2.11 1.84 -16.84
CA GLY A 261 3.41 1.66 -16.18
C GLY A 261 3.30 1.68 -14.66
N PRO A 262 4.39 1.38 -13.94
CA PRO A 262 4.42 1.43 -12.48
C PRO A 262 4.34 2.87 -11.97
N LEU A 263 3.71 3.05 -10.81
CA LEU A 263 3.81 4.28 -10.03
C LEU A 263 5.27 4.55 -9.65
N GLU A 264 5.65 5.80 -9.46
CA GLU A 264 7.02 6.12 -9.02
C GLU A 264 7.25 5.62 -7.58
N GLY A 265 6.23 5.71 -6.72
CA GLY A 265 6.26 5.19 -5.36
C GLY A 265 4.89 4.77 -4.84
N LEU A 266 4.88 3.75 -3.97
CA LEU A 266 3.73 3.32 -3.19
C LEU A 266 4.08 3.34 -1.70
N GLY A 267 3.34 4.10 -0.91
CA GLY A 267 3.47 4.12 0.54
C GLY A 267 2.28 3.46 1.19
N MET A 268 2.53 2.74 2.27
CA MET A 268 1.51 1.99 3.00
C MET A 268 1.67 2.26 4.50
N GLY A 269 0.63 2.78 5.13
CA GLY A 269 0.47 2.88 6.57
C GLY A 269 -0.53 1.84 7.03
N LEU A 270 -0.07 0.69 7.51
CA LEU A 270 -0.94 -0.42 7.89
C LEU A 270 -0.98 -0.59 9.41
N SER A 271 -2.16 -0.83 9.97
CA SER A 271 -2.32 -1.24 11.37
C SER A 271 -1.60 -2.57 11.61
N GLY A 272 -0.85 -2.67 12.71
CA GLY A 272 -0.10 -3.87 13.09
C GLY A 272 1.32 -3.94 12.51
N ALA A 273 1.71 -3.01 11.64
CA ALA A 273 3.01 -2.97 10.95
C ALA A 273 4.20 -2.60 11.86
N GLU A 274 4.21 -3.04 13.11
CA GLU A 274 5.28 -2.75 14.07
C GLU A 274 6.51 -3.67 13.89
N ASP A 275 6.36 -4.82 13.25
CA ASP A 275 7.44 -5.77 12.97
C ASP A 275 8.16 -5.43 11.65
N SER A 276 9.38 -4.91 11.76
CA SER A 276 10.20 -4.52 10.61
C SER A 276 10.54 -5.69 9.67
N ASP A 277 10.75 -6.89 10.20
CA ASP A 277 11.13 -8.06 9.39
C ASP A 277 9.94 -8.57 8.57
N MET A 278 8.73 -8.54 9.15
CA MET A 278 7.50 -8.82 8.41
C MET A 278 7.24 -7.76 7.34
N ASN A 279 7.48 -6.48 7.66
CA ASN A 279 7.30 -5.39 6.70
C ASN A 279 8.22 -5.55 5.49
N LEU A 280 9.50 -5.86 5.72
CA LEU A 280 10.46 -6.14 4.65
C LEU A 280 10.02 -7.32 3.78
N LYS A 281 9.57 -8.42 4.37
CA LYS A 281 9.03 -9.57 3.61
C LYS A 281 7.83 -9.21 2.75
N MET A 282 6.93 -8.35 3.23
CA MET A 282 5.79 -7.86 2.45
C MET A 282 6.25 -7.02 1.26
N VAL A 283 7.16 -6.06 1.51
CA VAL A 283 7.71 -5.18 0.46
C VAL A 283 8.46 -6.01 -0.60
N ASP A 284 9.31 -6.95 -0.19
CA ASP A 284 10.04 -7.84 -1.09
C ASP A 284 9.09 -8.73 -1.90
N TYR A 285 8.02 -9.22 -1.28
CA TYR A 285 6.99 -9.99 -2.00
C TYR A 285 6.30 -9.13 -3.06
N ILE A 286 5.88 -7.91 -2.72
CA ILE A 286 5.24 -6.99 -3.67
C ILE A 286 6.19 -6.66 -4.83
N LEU A 287 7.43 -6.28 -4.55
CA LEU A 287 8.39 -5.92 -5.59
C LEU A 287 8.77 -7.12 -6.47
N SER A 288 8.92 -8.32 -5.88
CA SER A 288 9.27 -9.52 -6.66
C SER A 288 8.10 -10.09 -7.45
N GLN A 289 6.88 -10.10 -6.93
CA GLN A 289 5.75 -10.75 -7.62
C GLN A 289 4.89 -9.76 -8.43
N HIS A 290 4.92 -8.48 -8.07
CA HIS A 290 4.02 -7.43 -8.56
C HIS A 290 4.74 -6.10 -8.83
N GLY A 291 6.01 -6.12 -9.23
CA GLY A 291 6.80 -4.92 -9.53
C GLY A 291 6.27 -4.04 -10.68
N ASP A 292 5.19 -4.44 -11.36
CA ASP A 292 4.44 -3.61 -12.31
C ASP A 292 3.60 -2.52 -11.63
N ILE A 293 3.34 -2.62 -10.31
CA ILE A 293 2.49 -1.63 -9.63
C ILE A 293 3.24 -0.35 -9.27
N ALA A 294 4.50 -0.45 -8.81
CA ALA A 294 5.29 0.68 -8.31
C ALA A 294 6.79 0.37 -8.36
N LYS A 295 7.61 1.40 -8.61
CA LYS A 295 9.09 1.28 -8.65
C LYS A 295 9.71 1.24 -7.25
N LYS A 296 9.13 1.95 -6.29
CA LYS A 296 9.50 1.89 -4.88
C LYS A 296 8.26 1.62 -4.03
N VAL A 297 8.41 0.82 -2.97
CA VAL A 297 7.35 0.52 -2.02
C VAL A 297 7.87 0.76 -0.61
N VAL A 298 7.10 1.49 0.20
CA VAL A 298 7.41 1.79 1.60
C VAL A 298 6.24 1.30 2.46
N LEU A 299 6.55 0.54 3.50
CA LEU A 299 5.57 0.08 4.47
C LEU A 299 5.96 0.57 5.86
N LYS A 300 5.01 1.23 6.52
CA LYS A 300 5.10 1.80 7.86
C LYS A 300 3.80 1.53 8.62
N THR A 301 3.79 1.85 9.92
CA THR A 301 2.57 1.82 10.72
C THR A 301 1.59 2.90 10.28
N ASP A 302 0.30 2.69 10.56
CA ASP A 302 -0.77 3.69 10.39
C ASP A 302 -0.43 5.03 11.09
N SER A 303 0.13 4.95 12.29
CA SER A 303 0.56 6.07 13.11
C SER A 303 1.72 6.81 12.46
N GLU A 304 2.69 6.08 11.89
CA GLU A 304 3.81 6.70 11.18
C GLU A 304 3.36 7.43 9.92
N ALA A 305 2.52 6.79 9.11
CA ALA A 305 1.95 7.42 7.92
C ALA A 305 1.18 8.69 8.31
N THR A 306 0.37 8.64 9.37
CA THR A 306 -0.39 9.81 9.84
C THR A 306 0.53 10.98 10.23
N VAL A 307 1.63 10.73 10.94
CA VAL A 307 2.61 11.79 11.27
C VAL A 307 3.28 12.34 10.01
N ALA A 308 3.65 11.49 9.06
CA ALA A 308 4.23 11.90 7.79
C ALA A 308 3.29 12.74 6.91
N ALA A 309 1.97 12.70 7.15
CA ALA A 309 1.01 13.58 6.48
C ALA A 309 1.14 15.04 6.91
N CYS A 310 1.60 15.27 8.15
CA CYS A 310 1.45 16.55 8.83
C CYS A 310 2.77 17.25 9.14
N PHE A 311 3.87 16.51 9.28
CA PHE A 311 5.14 17.07 9.72
C PHE A 311 6.27 16.78 8.72
N LYS A 312 6.98 17.83 8.28
CA LYS A 312 8.16 17.73 7.38
C LYS A 312 9.38 17.16 8.10
N GLU A 313 9.62 17.60 9.33
CA GLU A 313 10.86 17.34 10.08
C GLU A 313 10.62 16.48 11.34
N GLY A 314 9.66 15.54 11.25
CA GLY A 314 9.25 14.74 12.40
C GLY A 314 8.32 15.49 13.35
N GLY A 315 7.66 14.72 14.22
CA GLY A 315 6.61 15.21 15.11
C GLY A 315 6.04 14.07 15.93
N ALA A 316 5.13 14.39 16.85
CA ALA A 316 4.46 13.40 17.68
C ALA A 316 3.01 13.19 17.25
N ILE A 317 2.48 12.02 17.55
CA ILE A 317 1.06 11.69 17.47
C ILE A 317 0.62 11.09 18.80
N MET A 318 -0.54 11.54 19.27
CA MET A 318 -1.19 11.04 20.46
C MET A 318 -2.59 10.57 20.08
N ILE A 319 -2.80 9.27 20.19
CA ILE A 319 -4.05 8.60 19.83
C ILE A 319 -4.79 8.25 21.11
N SER A 320 -6.06 8.67 21.22
CA SER A 320 -6.99 8.23 22.25
C SER A 320 -8.39 8.01 21.67
N GLY A 321 -8.68 6.75 21.37
CA GLY A 321 -9.98 6.23 20.91
C GLY A 321 -10.35 5.01 21.73
N THR A 322 -10.74 3.90 21.09
CA THR A 322 -10.98 2.61 21.77
C THR A 322 -9.75 2.12 22.56
N GLY A 323 -8.55 2.38 22.05
CA GLY A 323 -7.27 2.23 22.76
C GLY A 323 -6.50 3.55 22.79
N SER A 324 -5.29 3.54 23.35
CA SER A 324 -4.44 4.74 23.38
C SER A 324 -2.98 4.46 23.12
N THR A 325 -2.32 5.34 22.38
CA THR A 325 -0.89 5.24 22.09
C THR A 325 -0.28 6.60 21.82
N THR A 326 0.99 6.78 22.17
CA THR A 326 1.75 8.00 21.88
C THR A 326 3.02 7.62 21.13
N ARG A 327 3.29 8.27 20.00
CA ARG A 327 4.42 8.00 19.11
C ARG A 327 5.13 9.29 18.71
N LEU A 328 6.42 9.18 18.42
CA LEU A 328 7.31 10.24 17.95
C LEU A 328 8.02 9.74 16.72
N ILE A 329 8.02 10.52 15.64
CA ILE A 329 8.97 10.39 14.55
C ILE A 329 9.99 11.51 14.67
N THR A 330 11.26 11.17 14.76
CA THR A 330 12.36 12.13 14.78
C THR A 330 12.73 12.60 13.36
N LYS A 331 13.54 13.66 13.23
CA LYS A 331 14.02 14.17 11.93
C LYS A 331 14.66 13.12 11.02
N ASN A 332 15.35 12.13 11.59
CA ASN A 332 15.97 11.03 10.85
C ASN A 332 15.00 9.86 10.55
N GLY A 333 13.70 9.99 10.83
CA GLY A 333 12.69 8.97 10.58
C GLY A 333 12.63 7.83 11.60
N GLU A 334 13.32 7.94 12.74
CA GLU A 334 13.25 6.94 13.81
C GLU A 334 11.91 7.03 14.57
N LEU A 335 11.22 5.90 14.69
CA LEU A 335 9.97 5.81 15.45
C LEU A 335 10.27 5.49 16.92
N LYS A 336 9.76 6.32 17.83
CA LYS A 336 9.80 6.08 19.27
C LYS A 336 8.39 6.06 19.84
N GLY A 337 8.08 5.12 20.72
CA GLY A 337 6.73 4.94 21.24
C GLY A 337 6.64 4.83 22.76
N VAL A 338 5.48 5.22 23.29
CA VAL A 338 5.04 4.97 24.66
C VAL A 338 3.57 4.54 24.62
N GLY A 339 3.22 3.47 25.34
CA GLY A 339 1.87 2.91 25.31
C GLY A 339 1.54 2.16 24.01
N GLY A 340 0.26 1.83 23.82
CA GLY A 340 -0.21 1.00 22.71
C GLY A 340 -0.08 -0.51 22.94
N TRP A 341 -0.01 -0.97 24.18
CA TRP A 341 0.13 -2.40 24.53
C TRP A 341 -1.21 -3.14 24.68
N GLY A 342 -2.31 -2.52 24.23
CA GLY A 342 -3.65 -3.07 24.36
C GLY A 342 -4.23 -3.01 25.77
N HIS A 343 -5.45 -3.52 25.90
CA HIS A 343 -6.35 -3.26 27.02
C HIS A 343 -6.01 -4.02 28.30
N VAL A 344 -5.27 -5.13 28.20
CA VAL A 344 -4.88 -5.96 29.35
C VAL A 344 -3.73 -5.32 30.13
N ILE A 345 -2.78 -4.71 29.42
CA ILE A 345 -1.51 -4.23 30.00
C ILE A 345 -1.44 -2.69 30.00
N GLY A 346 -2.13 -2.03 29.07
CA GLY A 346 -1.97 -0.60 28.81
C GLY A 346 -3.29 0.12 28.51
N ASP A 347 -3.29 0.89 27.42
CA ASP A 347 -4.43 1.73 26.98
C ASP A 347 -4.86 2.83 27.98
N GLY A 348 -3.96 3.26 28.87
CA GLY A 348 -4.21 4.33 29.83
C GLY A 348 -4.64 5.63 29.15
N GLY A 349 -5.85 6.10 29.47
CA GLY A 349 -6.44 7.32 28.91
C GLY A 349 -7.25 7.11 27.62
N SER A 350 -7.47 5.86 27.21
CA SER A 350 -8.43 5.49 26.15
C SER A 350 -9.88 5.44 26.65
N ALA A 351 -10.83 5.34 25.71
CA ALA A 351 -12.24 5.11 26.00
C ALA A 351 -12.47 3.80 26.77
N TYR A 352 -11.86 2.68 26.33
CA TYR A 352 -11.95 1.43 27.07
C TYR A 352 -11.46 1.58 28.52
N TRP A 353 -10.34 2.29 28.72
CA TRP A 353 -9.77 2.50 30.04
C TRP A 353 -10.67 3.34 30.94
N ILE A 354 -11.29 4.40 30.41
CA ILE A 354 -12.26 5.24 31.13
C ILE A 354 -13.47 4.39 31.55
N ALA A 355 -14.09 3.68 30.61
CA ALA A 355 -15.25 2.82 30.87
C ALA A 355 -14.93 1.72 31.90
N ASN A 356 -13.81 1.02 31.73
CA ASN A 356 -13.39 -0.04 32.65
C ASN A 356 -13.09 0.50 34.06
N ARG A 357 -12.51 1.70 34.19
CA ARG A 357 -12.34 2.35 35.50
C ARG A 357 -13.67 2.75 36.13
N GLY A 358 -14.63 3.24 35.33
CA GLY A 358 -15.99 3.54 35.79
C GLY A 358 -16.69 2.29 36.33
N MET A 359 -16.67 1.20 35.57
CA MET A 359 -17.21 -0.09 36.01
C MET A 359 -16.51 -0.59 37.28
N LYS A 360 -15.17 -0.54 37.35
CA LYS A 360 -14.43 -0.93 38.55
C LYS A 360 -14.81 -0.10 39.77
N LEU A 361 -15.05 1.21 39.60
CA LEU A 361 -15.49 2.07 40.70
C LEU A 361 -16.87 1.69 41.23
N ILE A 362 -17.81 1.30 40.36
CA ILE A 362 -19.12 0.77 40.76
C ILE A 362 -18.94 -0.45 41.67
N PHE A 363 -18.10 -1.40 41.26
CA PHE A 363 -17.79 -2.58 42.07
C PHE A 363 -17.16 -2.20 43.41
N ASP A 364 -16.16 -1.32 43.41
CA ASP A 364 -15.46 -0.89 44.62
C ASP A 364 -16.39 -0.27 45.66
N VAL A 365 -17.28 0.62 45.24
CA VAL A 365 -18.20 1.32 46.15
C VAL A 365 -19.31 0.39 46.64
N GLU A 366 -19.94 -0.37 45.74
CA GLU A 366 -21.01 -1.29 46.15
C GLU A 366 -20.51 -2.49 46.97
N ASP A 367 -19.21 -2.80 46.96
CA ASP A 367 -18.57 -3.78 47.86
C ASP A 367 -18.05 -3.13 49.17
N GLY A 368 -18.19 -1.81 49.33
CA GLY A 368 -17.75 -1.08 50.53
C GLY A 368 -16.23 -0.85 50.62
N MET A 369 -15.50 -0.94 49.51
CA MET A 369 -14.06 -0.63 49.45
C MET A 369 -13.77 0.87 49.28
N LYS A 370 -14.77 1.66 48.89
CA LYS A 370 -14.71 3.12 48.68
C LYS A 370 -16.06 3.78 48.99
N ASP A 371 -16.04 5.08 49.23
CA ASP A 371 -17.20 5.88 49.64
C ASP A 371 -17.59 6.98 48.63
N ASP A 372 -17.21 6.83 47.35
CA ASP A 372 -17.54 7.78 46.28
C ASP A 372 -19.05 7.79 45.96
N ASN A 373 -19.61 8.96 45.62
CA ASN A 373 -20.97 9.03 45.06
C ASN A 373 -20.95 8.56 43.61
N ILE A 374 -21.55 7.40 43.34
CA ILE A 374 -21.56 6.76 42.02
C ILE A 374 -22.94 6.72 41.37
N GLU A 375 -23.98 7.35 41.94
CA GLU A 375 -25.36 7.14 41.48
C GLU A 375 -25.53 7.41 39.97
N ARG A 376 -25.02 8.56 39.50
CA ARG A 376 -25.06 8.93 38.08
C ARG A 376 -24.20 8.00 37.21
N LEU A 377 -22.96 7.74 37.62
CA LEU A 377 -22.03 6.83 36.93
C LEU A 377 -22.64 5.44 36.76
N ARG A 378 -23.25 4.92 37.83
CA ARG A 378 -23.91 3.61 37.88
C ARG A 378 -25.08 3.56 36.92
N ASN A 379 -25.97 4.56 36.95
CA ASN A 379 -27.14 4.58 36.08
C ASN A 379 -26.74 4.67 34.61
N VAL A 380 -25.81 5.55 34.23
CA VAL A 380 -25.32 5.67 32.85
C VAL A 380 -24.77 4.34 32.34
N ILE A 381 -23.90 3.67 33.11
CA ILE A 381 -23.30 2.40 32.69
C ILE A 381 -24.34 1.28 32.60
N LEU A 382 -25.21 1.14 33.60
CA LEU A 382 -26.20 0.06 33.63
C LEU A 382 -27.27 0.24 32.55
N GLU A 383 -27.76 1.46 32.33
CA GLU A 383 -28.76 1.76 31.29
C GLU A 383 -28.18 1.52 29.89
N TYR A 384 -26.94 1.97 29.63
CA TYR A 384 -26.27 1.75 28.34
C TYR A 384 -26.22 0.29 27.95
N PHE A 385 -25.86 -0.59 28.90
CA PHE A 385 -25.78 -2.03 28.66
C PHE A 385 -27.10 -2.78 28.86
N GLY A 386 -28.18 -2.10 29.24
CA GLY A 386 -29.46 -2.72 29.57
C GLY A 386 -29.33 -3.77 30.67
N ARG A 387 -28.66 -3.40 31.78
CA ARG A 387 -28.42 -4.23 32.97
C ARG A 387 -29.06 -3.63 34.21
N SER A 388 -29.45 -4.46 35.18
CA SER A 388 -30.07 -3.97 36.42
C SER A 388 -29.09 -3.79 37.58
N ASP A 389 -27.93 -4.45 37.52
CA ASP A 389 -26.97 -4.51 38.63
C ASP A 389 -25.54 -4.81 38.16
N LYS A 390 -24.56 -4.62 39.06
CA LYS A 390 -23.13 -4.85 38.78
C LYS A 390 -22.81 -6.30 38.42
N VAL A 391 -23.54 -7.29 38.93
CA VAL A 391 -23.23 -8.72 38.70
C VAL A 391 -23.45 -9.06 37.22
N GLN A 392 -24.47 -8.47 36.59
CA GLN A 392 -24.70 -8.67 35.16
C GLN A 392 -23.67 -8.00 34.24
N LEU A 393 -22.87 -7.05 34.75
CA LEU A 393 -21.73 -6.52 34.00
C LEU A 393 -20.62 -7.56 33.83
N LEU A 394 -20.54 -8.58 34.70
CA LEU A 394 -19.53 -9.65 34.58
C LEU A 394 -19.67 -10.43 33.26
N ASP A 395 -20.89 -10.61 32.75
CA ASP A 395 -21.12 -11.27 31.46
C ASP A 395 -20.41 -10.52 30.31
N LEU A 396 -20.38 -9.19 30.36
CA LEU A 396 -19.70 -8.34 29.37
C LEU A 396 -18.18 -8.36 29.52
N LEU A 397 -17.68 -8.51 30.75
CA LEU A 397 -16.24 -8.51 31.03
C LEU A 397 -15.57 -9.86 30.77
N TYR A 398 -16.33 -10.95 30.78
CA TYR A 398 -15.81 -12.31 30.64
C TYR A 398 -16.39 -13.05 29.43
N SER A 399 -17.67 -13.43 29.49
CA SER A 399 -18.26 -14.38 28.54
C SER A 399 -18.60 -13.77 27.18
N LYS A 400 -18.91 -12.47 27.14
CA LYS A 400 -19.28 -11.71 25.94
C LYS A 400 -18.36 -10.51 25.73
N PHE A 401 -17.07 -10.68 26.04
CA PHE A 401 -16.11 -9.60 25.96
C PHE A 401 -15.94 -9.07 24.53
N GLU A 402 -16.26 -7.79 24.36
CA GLU A 402 -15.98 -7.02 23.14
C GLU A 402 -15.44 -5.63 23.52
N LYS A 403 -14.16 -5.37 23.22
CA LYS A 403 -13.47 -4.14 23.60
C LYS A 403 -14.17 -2.88 23.10
N SER A 404 -14.62 -2.89 21.85
CA SER A 404 -15.32 -1.77 21.19
C SER A 404 -16.65 -1.47 21.88
N SER A 405 -17.45 -2.49 22.17
CA SER A 405 -18.71 -2.35 22.90
C SER A 405 -18.51 -1.71 24.28
N ILE A 406 -17.52 -2.20 25.05
CA ILE A 406 -17.20 -1.63 26.37
C ILE A 406 -16.71 -0.18 26.25
N ALA A 407 -15.86 0.12 25.28
CA ALA A 407 -15.34 1.49 25.10
C ALA A 407 -16.45 2.49 24.73
N SER A 408 -17.51 2.04 24.07
CA SER A 408 -18.53 2.91 23.48
C SER A 408 -19.37 3.66 24.54
N VAL A 409 -19.56 3.11 25.74
CA VAL A 409 -20.24 3.81 26.86
C VAL A 409 -19.51 5.09 27.30
N THR A 410 -18.25 5.26 26.90
CA THR A 410 -17.49 6.49 27.21
C THR A 410 -18.11 7.72 26.57
N GLU A 411 -18.85 7.58 25.47
CA GLU A 411 -19.58 8.69 24.87
C GLU A 411 -20.69 9.19 25.81
N ASP A 412 -21.51 8.29 26.36
CA ASP A 412 -22.53 8.64 27.36
C ASP A 412 -21.89 9.19 28.65
N LEU A 413 -20.76 8.63 29.09
CA LEU A 413 -20.00 9.20 30.22
C LEU A 413 -19.50 10.62 29.91
N ALA A 414 -19.07 10.89 28.69
CA ALA A 414 -18.60 12.22 28.29
C ALA A 414 -19.72 13.27 28.34
N GLU A 415 -20.97 12.88 28.09
CA GLU A 415 -22.14 13.78 28.20
C GLU A 415 -22.50 14.11 29.65
N ASN A 416 -22.00 13.33 30.61
CA ASN A 416 -22.32 13.42 32.04
C ASN A 416 -21.12 13.90 32.88
N VAL A 417 -20.16 14.62 32.29
CA VAL A 417 -18.98 15.17 33.01
C VAL A 417 -19.30 16.32 33.97
N ASP A 418 -20.57 16.74 34.06
CA ASP A 418 -21.06 17.60 35.14
C ASP A 418 -21.04 16.89 36.51
N ASP A 419 -21.11 15.55 36.51
CA ASP A 419 -20.93 14.73 37.69
C ASP A 419 -19.43 14.67 38.10
N PRO A 420 -19.07 14.99 39.37
CA PRO A 420 -17.68 15.02 39.81
C PRO A 420 -16.95 13.67 39.69
N THR A 421 -17.65 12.57 39.89
CA THR A 421 -17.08 11.21 39.83
C THR A 421 -16.76 10.85 38.38
N ILE A 422 -17.67 11.17 37.45
CA ILE A 422 -17.44 10.98 36.01
C ILE A 422 -16.33 11.92 35.51
N ALA A 423 -16.37 13.21 35.89
CA ALA A 423 -15.33 14.18 35.57
C ALA A 423 -13.93 13.70 36.00
N ARG A 424 -13.85 13.05 37.18
CA ARG A 424 -12.61 12.48 37.69
C ARG A 424 -12.03 11.40 36.79
N LEU A 425 -12.86 10.57 36.15
CA LEU A 425 -12.40 9.54 35.21
C LEU A 425 -11.69 10.17 34.00
N PHE A 426 -12.24 11.26 33.45
CA PHE A 426 -11.63 12.00 32.35
C PHE A 426 -10.37 12.76 32.80
N TYR A 427 -10.39 13.37 33.98
CA TYR A 427 -9.20 13.97 34.56
C TYR A 427 -8.05 12.95 34.67
N ASP A 428 -8.33 11.76 35.21
CA ASP A 428 -7.34 10.68 35.33
C ASP A 428 -6.88 10.16 33.96
N ALA A 429 -7.75 10.16 32.95
CA ALA A 429 -7.38 9.85 31.57
C ALA A 429 -6.38 10.88 31.01
N GLY A 430 -6.62 12.17 31.25
CA GLY A 430 -5.68 13.25 30.95
C GLY A 430 -4.32 13.04 31.63
N VAL A 431 -4.31 12.66 32.91
CA VAL A 431 -3.08 12.30 33.65
C VAL A 431 -2.33 11.15 32.97
N MET A 432 -3.03 10.09 32.54
CA MET A 432 -2.39 8.97 31.84
C MET A 432 -1.76 9.39 30.52
N LEU A 433 -2.47 10.18 29.71
CA LEU A 433 -1.95 10.73 28.45
C LEU A 433 -0.74 11.66 28.71
N GLY A 434 -0.80 12.48 29.76
CA GLY A 434 0.29 13.35 30.18
C GLY A 434 1.55 12.58 30.57
N LYS A 435 1.40 11.46 31.29
CA LYS A 435 2.52 10.55 31.60
C LYS A 435 3.13 9.92 30.35
N GLN A 436 2.30 9.51 29.39
CA GLN A 436 2.80 8.97 28.12
C GLN A 436 3.59 10.02 27.34
N MET A 437 3.05 11.22 27.21
CA MET A 437 3.71 12.33 26.53
C MET A 437 5.01 12.73 27.22
N LYS A 438 5.01 12.85 28.54
CA LYS A 438 6.22 13.10 29.35
C LYS A 438 7.31 12.06 29.09
N ALA A 439 6.95 10.78 29.05
CA ALA A 439 7.89 9.72 28.75
C ALA A 439 8.39 9.79 27.30
N LEU A 440 7.55 10.21 26.35
CA LEU A 440 7.90 10.36 24.94
C LEU A 440 8.86 11.54 24.72
N VAL A 441 8.61 12.69 25.35
CA VAL A 441 9.46 13.89 25.28
C VAL A 441 10.91 13.58 25.69
N LYS A 442 11.12 12.68 26.65
CA LYS A 442 12.46 12.24 27.05
C LYS A 442 13.23 11.51 25.95
N LYS A 443 12.55 11.04 24.91
CA LYS A 443 13.12 10.31 23.78
C LYS A 443 13.47 11.21 22.58
N ILE A 444 13.13 12.50 22.62
CA ILE A 444 13.52 13.49 21.61
C ILE A 444 15.05 13.67 21.68
N PRO A 445 15.79 13.55 20.56
CA PRO A 445 17.24 13.79 20.53
C PRO A 445 17.62 15.14 21.14
N ASP A 446 18.74 15.20 21.88
CA ASP A 446 19.18 16.44 22.56
C ASP A 446 19.55 17.55 21.57
N GLU A 447 20.01 17.18 20.37
CA GLU A 447 20.39 18.10 19.29
C GLU A 447 19.19 18.69 18.52
N ASP A 448 17.99 18.13 18.66
CA ASP A 448 16.80 18.59 17.95
C ASP A 448 16.15 19.80 18.65
N MET A 449 16.79 20.96 18.50
CA MET A 449 16.37 22.20 19.16
C MET A 449 15.04 22.73 18.62
N GLU A 450 14.67 22.40 17.38
CA GLU A 450 13.41 22.85 16.80
C GLU A 450 12.22 22.16 17.47
N MET A 451 12.26 20.82 17.54
CA MET A 451 11.23 20.04 18.20
C MET A 451 11.17 20.30 19.72
N ARG A 452 12.31 20.67 20.33
CA ARG A 452 12.37 21.08 21.75
C ARG A 452 11.85 22.49 21.99
N ASN A 453 11.90 23.37 20.99
CA ASN A 453 11.30 24.70 21.10
C ASN A 453 9.78 24.64 20.96
N ASP A 454 9.28 23.91 19.96
CA ASP A 454 7.83 23.69 19.75
C ASP A 454 7.58 22.27 19.24
N LEU A 455 7.12 21.39 20.13
CA LEU A 455 6.74 20.04 19.74
C LEU A 455 5.35 20.08 19.11
N GLY A 456 5.29 19.87 17.80
CA GLY A 456 4.04 19.58 17.10
C GLY A 456 3.51 18.20 17.47
N VAL A 457 2.29 18.15 17.99
CA VAL A 457 1.62 16.90 18.37
C VAL A 457 0.28 16.81 17.65
N LEU A 458 0.11 15.78 16.84
CA LEU A 458 -1.19 15.47 16.29
C LEU A 458 -2.05 14.71 17.32
N VAL A 459 -3.26 15.18 17.59
CA VAL A 459 -4.23 14.45 18.43
C VAL A 459 -5.26 13.73 17.56
N VAL A 460 -5.41 12.42 17.80
CA VAL A 460 -6.32 11.56 17.04
C VAL A 460 -7.20 10.75 17.99
N GLY A 461 -8.47 10.58 17.64
CA GLY A 461 -9.42 9.73 18.36
C GLY A 461 -10.50 10.51 19.11
N SER A 462 -11.63 9.83 19.32
CA SER A 462 -12.88 10.43 19.80
C SER A 462 -12.79 10.97 21.23
N VAL A 463 -11.90 10.45 22.06
CA VAL A 463 -11.78 10.88 23.47
C VAL A 463 -11.34 12.34 23.56
N PHE A 464 -10.59 12.86 22.58
CA PHE A 464 -10.21 14.27 22.51
C PHE A 464 -11.39 15.24 22.29
N LYS A 465 -12.60 14.75 21.99
CA LYS A 465 -13.83 15.57 22.09
C LYS A 465 -14.04 16.09 23.52
N SER A 466 -13.62 15.33 24.53
CA SER A 466 -13.74 15.64 25.95
C SER A 466 -12.49 16.32 26.54
N TRP A 467 -11.67 16.97 25.70
CA TRP A 467 -10.38 17.54 26.11
C TRP A 467 -10.48 18.53 27.27
N LYS A 468 -11.55 19.34 27.35
CA LYS A 468 -11.75 20.27 28.47
C LYS A 468 -11.69 19.58 29.84
N SER A 469 -12.23 18.37 29.95
CA SER A 469 -12.23 17.58 31.19
C SER A 469 -10.92 16.81 31.44
N MET A 470 -10.05 16.72 30.43
CA MET A 470 -8.76 16.01 30.51
C MET A 470 -7.57 16.97 30.66
N LYS A 471 -7.69 18.21 30.17
CA LYS A 471 -6.60 19.18 30.00
C LYS A 471 -5.81 19.39 31.29
N ASP A 472 -6.49 19.65 32.40
CA ASP A 472 -5.82 19.93 33.68
C ASP A 472 -5.03 18.72 34.18
N GLY A 473 -5.56 17.51 34.02
CA GLY A 473 -4.88 16.27 34.35
C GLY A 473 -3.63 16.06 33.49
N PHE A 474 -3.73 16.37 32.19
CA PHE A 474 -2.62 16.27 31.25
C PHE A 474 -1.50 17.27 31.58
N ILE A 475 -1.85 18.55 31.79
CA ILE A 475 -0.89 19.62 32.10
C ILE A 475 -0.16 19.34 33.41
N LYS A 476 -0.86 18.88 34.45
CA LYS A 476 -0.25 18.55 35.75
C LYS A 476 0.97 17.63 35.64
N GLU A 477 0.93 16.64 34.75
CA GLU A 477 2.03 15.69 34.61
C GLU A 477 3.23 16.29 33.85
N LEU A 478 2.97 17.23 32.94
CA LEU A 478 3.98 17.94 32.14
C LEU A 478 4.68 19.06 32.92
N GLU A 479 3.98 19.76 33.82
CA GLU A 479 4.53 20.87 34.61
C GLU A 479 5.76 20.50 35.42
N MET A 480 5.90 19.22 35.79
CA MET A 480 7.06 18.73 36.56
C MET A 480 8.34 18.52 35.71
N ASP A 481 8.32 18.77 34.39
CA ASP A 481 9.45 18.47 33.48
C ASP A 481 9.64 19.53 32.37
N LYS A 482 9.46 20.82 32.68
CA LYS A 482 9.66 21.97 31.76
C LYS A 482 11.07 22.08 31.16
N SER A 483 11.99 21.18 31.52
CA SER A 483 13.40 21.23 31.13
C SER A 483 13.69 20.73 29.70
N LYS A 484 12.72 20.08 29.04
CA LYS A 484 12.98 19.37 27.76
C LYS A 484 12.25 19.92 26.54
N VAL A 485 11.03 20.44 26.70
CA VAL A 485 10.25 21.07 25.62
C VAL A 485 9.65 22.37 26.15
N LYS A 486 9.78 23.48 25.41
CA LYS A 486 9.32 24.82 25.82
C LYS A 486 7.85 25.08 25.50
N LYS A 487 7.36 24.51 24.40
CA LYS A 487 6.00 24.68 23.90
C LYS A 487 5.57 23.38 23.22
N MET A 488 4.30 23.05 23.35
CA MET A 488 3.68 21.95 22.64
C MET A 488 2.42 22.46 21.96
N THR A 489 2.41 22.37 20.63
CA THR A 489 1.24 22.76 19.83
C THR A 489 0.49 21.50 19.43
N LEU A 490 -0.73 21.35 19.94
CA LEU A 490 -1.61 20.23 19.59
C LEU A 490 -2.36 20.58 18.31
N TYR A 491 -2.42 19.66 17.36
CA TYR A 491 -3.09 19.82 16.07
C TYR A 491 -4.16 18.75 15.87
N ARG A 492 -5.25 19.09 15.17
CA ARG A 492 -6.20 18.10 14.65
C ARG A 492 -5.91 17.78 13.20
N LEU A 493 -6.04 16.50 12.87
CA LEU A 493 -5.92 16.02 11.49
C LEU A 493 -7.10 16.54 10.67
N THR A 494 -6.82 17.27 9.59
CA THR A 494 -7.85 17.69 8.60
C THR A 494 -7.75 16.91 7.29
N VAL A 495 -6.83 15.96 7.21
CA VAL A 495 -6.48 15.22 5.99
C VAL A 495 -6.51 13.73 6.24
N GLU A 496 -6.72 12.94 5.20
CA GLU A 496 -6.72 11.47 5.31
C GLU A 496 -5.29 10.95 5.49
N ALA A 497 -5.11 9.93 6.32
CA ALA A 497 -3.79 9.36 6.61
C ALA A 497 -3.15 8.70 5.36
N SER A 498 -3.93 8.37 4.34
CA SER A 498 -3.43 7.93 3.03
C SER A 498 -2.52 8.96 2.36
N MET A 499 -2.72 10.28 2.60
CA MET A 499 -1.80 11.32 2.12
C MET A 499 -0.43 11.24 2.79
N GLY A 500 -0.39 10.86 4.06
CA GLY A 500 0.86 10.65 4.77
C GLY A 500 1.63 9.43 4.27
N ALA A 501 0.90 8.36 3.93
CA ALA A 501 1.49 7.24 3.22
C ALA A 501 2.04 7.67 1.84
N ALA A 502 1.33 8.50 1.09
CA ALA A 502 1.84 9.04 -0.18
C ALA A 502 3.09 9.91 0.01
N ASN A 503 3.16 10.70 1.09
CA ASN A 503 4.37 11.45 1.46
C ASN A 503 5.55 10.52 1.72
N LEU A 504 5.36 9.42 2.46
CA LEU A 504 6.42 8.43 2.68
C LEU A 504 6.95 7.86 1.35
N ALA A 505 6.05 7.60 0.40
CA ALA A 505 6.41 7.14 -0.94
C ALA A 505 7.24 8.18 -1.71
N ALA A 506 6.82 9.45 -1.67
CA ALA A 506 7.52 10.57 -2.30
C ALA A 506 8.93 10.75 -1.74
N HIS A 507 9.08 10.75 -0.41
CA HIS A 507 10.40 10.86 0.23
C HIS A 507 11.31 9.70 -0.17
N ALA A 508 10.78 8.48 -0.28
CA ALA A 508 11.58 7.34 -0.71
C ALA A 508 12.08 7.43 -2.15
N ILE A 509 11.44 8.23 -3.02
CA ILE A 509 11.91 8.53 -4.38
C ILE A 509 12.66 9.87 -4.48
N ASP A 510 13.14 10.41 -3.35
CA ASP A 510 13.87 11.68 -3.28
C ASP A 510 13.05 12.89 -3.79
N MET A 511 11.72 12.79 -3.68
CA MET A 511 10.78 13.86 -3.98
C MET A 511 10.08 14.31 -2.70
N THR A 512 9.55 15.52 -2.72
CA THR A 512 8.71 16.04 -1.64
C THR A 512 7.37 16.41 -2.21
N LEU A 513 6.31 15.94 -1.56
CA LEU A 513 4.98 16.52 -1.77
C LEU A 513 4.86 17.76 -0.88
N PRO A 514 4.02 18.74 -1.25
CA PRO A 514 3.67 19.82 -0.36
C PRO A 514 3.06 19.19 0.90
N VAL A 515 3.77 19.27 2.02
CA VAL A 515 3.16 18.93 3.30
C VAL A 515 2.01 19.89 3.50
N ILE A 516 0.85 19.34 3.85
CA ILE A 516 -0.30 20.15 4.20
C ILE A 516 0.13 21.03 5.36
N GLU A 517 0.28 22.33 5.11
CA GLU A 517 0.65 23.27 6.16
C GLU A 517 -0.40 23.17 7.25
N LEU A 518 0.01 22.70 8.43
CA LEU A 518 -0.78 22.84 9.64
C LEU A 518 -0.86 24.35 9.93
N THR A 519 -1.97 24.95 9.50
CA THR A 519 -2.24 26.37 9.71
C THR A 519 -2.77 26.61 11.13
N GLU A 520 -2.91 27.88 11.53
CA GLU A 520 -3.58 28.24 12.79
C GLU A 520 -4.97 27.63 12.93
N GLN A 521 -5.68 27.36 11.82
CA GLN A 521 -7.00 26.72 11.84
C GLN A 521 -6.97 25.26 12.30
N ASN A 522 -5.81 24.61 12.21
CA ASN A 522 -5.60 23.23 12.63
C ASN A 522 -5.23 23.12 14.12
N VAL A 523 -4.87 24.23 14.76
CA VAL A 523 -4.42 24.25 16.15
C VAL A 523 -5.59 23.87 17.06
N PHE A 524 -5.40 22.79 17.79
CA PHE A 524 -6.33 22.27 18.76
C PHE A 524 -6.18 22.94 20.12
N ASP A 525 -4.93 23.08 20.58
CA ASP A 525 -4.57 23.74 21.83
C ASP A 525 -3.07 24.04 21.83
N ILE A 526 -2.64 24.97 22.70
CA ILE A 526 -1.23 25.29 22.91
C ILE A 526 -0.91 25.14 24.40
N ILE A 527 0.14 24.39 24.69
CA ILE A 527 0.63 24.16 26.06
C ILE A 527 2.03 24.76 26.18
N THR A 528 2.23 25.61 27.19
CA THR A 528 3.48 26.36 27.43
C THR A 528 4.02 26.13 28.84
#